data_AF-X1TZZ4-F1
#
_entry.id   AF-X1TZZ4-F1
#
_cell.length_a   1.000
_cell.length_b   1.000
_cell.length_c   1.000
_cell.angle_alpha   90.00
_cell.angle_beta   90.00
_cell.angle_gamma   90.00
#
_symmetry.space_group_name_H-M   'P 1'
#
loop_
_entity.id
_entity.type
_entity.pdbx_description
1 polymer ?
#
loop_
_entity_poly.entity_id
_entity_poly.type
_entity_poly.pdbx_seq_one_letter_code
_entity_poly.pdbx_strand_id
1 'polypeptide(L)'
;MKDKIIQELNSSNKRSRLFGLEKIYKSIEIGEEQFKKTEEVNNHVHTIYSFSPYSPSMAAYLAWKAGLQAVGIMDHDSVSGCKEIMEACKIIGIASTVGFELRVNFSGTIVEGRKLNNPDSKNTGYIAIHGIPE
;
A
#
# COMPACT_ATOMS: atom_id res chain seq x y z
N MET A 1 18.97 13.85 10.34
CA MET A 1 19.20 13.50 8.91
C MET A 1 18.23 12.42 8.45
N LYS A 2 18.09 11.33 9.20
CA LYS A 2 17.15 10.22 8.93
C LYS A 2 15.68 10.64 8.79
N ASP A 3 15.18 11.49 9.67
CA ASP A 3 13.78 11.96 9.60
C ASP A 3 13.47 12.71 8.30
N LYS A 4 14.45 13.44 7.77
CA LYS A 4 14.32 14.14 6.49
C LYS A 4 14.20 13.16 5.32
N ILE A 5 14.97 12.07 5.34
CA ILE A 5 14.90 11.02 4.30
C ILE A 5 13.57 10.26 4.40
N ILE A 6 13.09 9.99 5.62
CA ILE A 6 11.77 9.37 5.81
C ILE A 6 10.66 10.28 5.26
N GLN A 7 10.75 11.60 5.50
CA GLN A 7 9.80 12.56 4.91
C GLN A 7 9.84 12.58 3.37
N GLU A 8 11.01 12.36 2.75
CA GLU A 8 11.14 12.26 1.28
C GLU A 8 10.29 11.12 0.70
N LEU A 9 10.01 10.06 1.47
CA LEU A 9 9.13 8.96 1.05
C LEU A 9 7.70 9.42 0.78
N ASN A 10 7.25 10.54 1.33
CA ASN A 10 5.93 11.13 1.05
C ASN A 10 6.01 12.34 0.11
N SER A 11 7.13 12.57 -0.56
CA SER A 11 7.25 13.66 -1.53
C SER A 11 6.26 13.49 -2.70
N SER A 12 5.88 14.60 -3.34
CA SER A 12 4.98 14.59 -4.50
C SER A 12 5.57 13.86 -5.71
N ASN A 13 6.89 13.71 -5.77
CA ASN A 13 7.59 13.11 -6.91
C ASN A 13 7.98 11.64 -6.65
N LYS A 14 7.48 10.71 -7.48
CA LYS A 14 7.77 9.27 -7.37
C LYS A 14 9.27 8.96 -7.28
N ARG A 15 10.09 9.60 -8.11
CA ARG A 15 11.54 9.36 -8.16
C ARG A 15 12.22 9.75 -6.85
N SER A 16 11.82 10.88 -6.27
CA SER A 16 12.33 11.33 -4.97
C SER A 16 11.96 10.34 -3.85
N ARG A 17 10.74 9.79 -3.88
CA ARG A 17 10.29 8.79 -2.91
C ARG A 17 11.14 7.51 -2.95
N LEU A 18 11.31 6.93 -4.14
CA LEU A 18 12.11 5.72 -4.32
C LEU A 18 13.59 5.95 -4.00
N PHE A 19 14.15 7.09 -4.40
CA PHE A 19 15.53 7.45 -4.05
C PHE A 19 15.73 7.59 -2.54
N GLY A 20 14.75 8.17 -1.81
CA GLY A 20 14.75 8.19 -0.36
C GLY A 20 14.74 6.78 0.25
N LEU A 21 13.96 5.88 -0.35
CA LEU A 21 13.86 4.48 0.09
C LEU A 21 15.17 3.71 -0.11
N GLU A 22 15.85 3.90 -1.24
CA GLU A 22 17.16 3.31 -1.50
C GLU A 22 18.21 3.76 -0.47
N LYS A 23 18.21 5.03 -0.07
CA LYS A 23 19.11 5.53 0.98
C LYS A 23 18.83 4.83 2.31
N ILE A 24 17.54 4.67 2.67
CA ILE A 24 17.14 3.97 3.89
C ILE A 24 17.61 2.51 3.83
N TYR A 25 17.39 1.83 2.71
CA TYR A 25 17.83 0.44 2.53
C TYR A 25 19.34 0.27 2.68
N LYS A 26 20.15 1.17 2.12
CA LYS A 26 21.61 1.13 2.30
C LYS A 26 22.02 1.26 3.77
N SER A 27 21.35 2.11 4.55
CA SER A 27 21.60 2.21 5.99
C SER A 27 21.22 0.92 6.74
N ILE A 28 20.17 0.23 6.31
CA ILE A 28 19.74 -1.07 6.87
C ILE A 28 20.77 -2.16 6.57
N GLU A 29 21.23 -2.24 5.31
CA GLU A 29 22.18 -3.26 4.83
C GLU A 29 23.53 -3.16 5.56
N ILE A 30 23.98 -1.95 5.90
CA ILE A 30 25.23 -1.69 6.63
C ILE A 30 25.12 -2.05 8.13
N GLY A 31 23.93 -2.44 8.60
CA GLY A 31 23.74 -3.06 9.93
C GLY A 31 23.27 -2.11 11.03
N GLU A 32 22.76 -0.92 10.70
CA GLU A 32 22.32 0.03 11.72
C GLU A 32 20.95 -0.31 12.33
N GLU A 33 20.04 -0.98 11.59
CA GLU A 33 18.72 -1.39 12.09
C GLU A 33 18.18 -2.65 11.40
N GLN A 34 17.90 -3.71 12.16
CA GLN A 34 17.05 -4.82 11.71
C GLN A 34 15.82 -4.91 12.62
N PHE A 35 14.65 -4.63 12.06
CA PHE A 35 13.38 -4.86 12.76
C PHE A 35 13.10 -6.37 12.83
N LYS A 36 12.56 -6.82 13.97
CA LYS A 36 12.16 -8.22 14.14
C LYS A 36 11.05 -8.55 13.14
N LYS A 37 11.35 -9.39 12.16
CA LYS A 37 10.34 -9.90 11.22
C LYS A 37 9.28 -10.70 11.97
N THR A 38 8.03 -10.50 11.58
CA THR A 38 6.88 -11.29 12.00
C THR A 38 6.51 -12.29 10.91
N GLU A 39 5.49 -13.10 11.15
CA GLU A 39 4.88 -13.97 10.14
C GLU A 39 3.65 -13.30 9.50
N GLU A 40 3.41 -12.02 9.81
CA GLU A 40 2.22 -11.28 9.40
C GLU A 40 2.38 -10.63 8.02
N VAL A 41 1.25 -10.46 7.35
CA VAL A 41 1.11 -9.73 6.09
C VAL A 41 -0.03 -8.73 6.19
N ASN A 42 0.05 -7.62 5.45
CA ASN A 42 -1.09 -6.72 5.29
C ASN A 42 -1.37 -6.48 3.81
N ASN A 43 -2.34 -7.18 3.26
CA ASN A 43 -2.67 -7.13 1.83
C ASN A 43 -3.71 -6.07 1.46
N HIS A 44 -4.11 -5.19 2.38
CA HIS A 44 -5.12 -4.16 2.14
C HIS A 44 -4.67 -2.82 2.74
N VAL A 45 -3.84 -2.09 2.00
CA VAL A 45 -3.43 -0.73 2.36
C VAL A 45 -3.80 0.28 1.28
N HIS A 46 -4.22 1.46 1.73
CA HIS A 46 -4.51 2.61 0.88
C HIS A 46 -3.32 3.57 0.87
N THR A 47 -3.16 4.29 -0.24
CA THR A 47 -2.12 5.29 -0.45
C THR A 47 -2.71 6.64 -0.88
N ILE A 48 -1.83 7.60 -1.20
CA ILE A 48 -2.21 8.91 -1.80
C ILE A 48 -2.99 8.78 -3.11
N TYR A 49 -3.00 7.60 -3.74
CA TYR A 49 -3.81 7.36 -4.94
C TYR A 49 -5.28 7.06 -4.64
N SER A 50 -5.68 7.10 -3.37
CA SER A 50 -7.08 7.17 -2.93
C SER A 50 -7.29 8.23 -1.83
N PHE A 51 -7.10 7.88 -0.56
CA PHE A 51 -7.41 8.78 0.57
C PHE A 51 -6.37 8.77 1.71
N SER A 52 -5.36 7.91 1.64
CA SER A 52 -4.35 7.79 2.69
C SER A 52 -3.30 8.89 2.58
N PRO A 53 -2.71 9.34 3.70
CA PRO A 53 -1.62 10.33 3.67
C PRO A 53 -0.27 9.74 3.24
N TYR A 54 -0.18 8.42 3.07
CA TYR A 54 1.06 7.73 2.75
C TYR A 54 1.18 7.41 1.27
N SER A 55 2.34 7.69 0.69
CA SER A 55 2.66 7.20 -0.66
C SER A 55 2.86 5.67 -0.66
N PRO A 56 2.90 5.02 -1.83
CA PRO A 56 3.28 3.62 -1.92
C PRO A 56 4.67 3.32 -1.33
N SER A 57 5.66 4.19 -1.56
CA SER A 57 7.00 4.02 -0.98
C SER A 57 7.02 4.14 0.55
N MET A 58 6.25 5.07 1.11
CA MET A 58 6.11 5.21 2.56
C MET A 58 5.36 4.01 3.16
N ALA A 59 4.31 3.52 2.50
CA ALA A 59 3.59 2.32 2.93
C ALA A 59 4.51 1.09 3.00
N ALA A 60 5.35 0.89 1.97
CA ALA A 60 6.35 -0.19 1.96
C ALA A 60 7.36 -0.04 3.13
N TYR A 61 7.87 1.17 3.37
CA TYR A 61 8.76 1.43 4.51
C TYR A 61 8.10 1.13 5.87
N LEU A 62 6.86 1.59 6.07
CA LEU A 62 6.15 1.36 7.33
C LEU A 62 5.82 -0.12 7.53
N ALA A 63 5.48 -0.85 6.47
CA ALA A 63 5.27 -2.29 6.52
C ALA A 63 6.54 -3.04 6.92
N TRP A 64 7.68 -2.71 6.29
CA TRP A 64 8.99 -3.25 6.67
C TRP A 64 9.35 -2.92 8.12
N LYS A 65 9.14 -1.66 8.55
CA LYS A 65 9.41 -1.21 9.93
C LYS A 65 8.54 -1.95 10.96
N ALA A 66 7.31 -2.31 10.58
CA ALA A 66 6.40 -3.11 11.40
C ALA A 66 6.76 -4.62 11.42
N GLY A 67 7.77 -5.03 10.64
CA GLY A 67 8.22 -6.42 10.55
C GLY A 67 7.40 -7.30 9.62
N LEU A 68 6.50 -6.74 8.80
CA LEU A 68 5.63 -7.51 7.90
C LEU A 68 6.44 -8.19 6.79
N GLN A 69 5.98 -9.38 6.38
CA GLN A 69 6.59 -10.11 5.26
C GLN A 69 6.12 -9.59 3.90
N ALA A 70 4.91 -9.04 3.84
CA ALA A 70 4.31 -8.51 2.63
C ALA A 70 3.37 -7.34 2.91
N VAL A 71 3.23 -6.44 1.91
CA VAL A 71 2.22 -5.38 1.89
C VAL A 71 1.49 -5.33 0.55
N GLY A 72 0.17 -5.11 0.59
CA GLY A 72 -0.69 -5.10 -0.60
C GLY A 72 -1.44 -3.80 -0.79
N ILE A 73 -1.21 -3.12 -1.92
CA ILE A 73 -1.95 -1.89 -2.27
C ILE A 73 -3.37 -2.22 -2.70
N MET A 74 -4.32 -1.41 -2.25
CA MET A 74 -5.75 -1.60 -2.46
C MET A 74 -6.48 -0.24 -2.58
N ASP A 75 -5.94 0.67 -3.39
CA ASP A 75 -6.53 2.00 -3.55
C ASP A 75 -7.94 1.93 -4.16
N HIS A 76 -8.81 2.85 -3.73
CA HIS A 76 -10.17 2.94 -4.27
C HIS A 76 -10.13 3.31 -5.76
N ASP A 77 -10.78 2.48 -6.59
CA ASP A 77 -11.02 2.73 -8.01
C ASP A 77 -9.74 3.10 -8.81
N SER A 78 -8.55 2.71 -8.34
CA SER A 78 -7.27 3.17 -8.86
C SER A 78 -6.17 2.13 -8.74
N VAL A 79 -5.41 1.96 -9.83
CA VAL A 79 -4.20 1.11 -9.88
C VAL A 79 -2.91 1.93 -9.96
N SER A 80 -3.02 3.27 -9.82
CA SER A 80 -1.94 4.21 -10.13
C SER A 80 -0.69 4.02 -9.26
N GLY A 81 -0.84 3.51 -8.04
CA GLY A 81 0.27 3.24 -7.12
C GLY A 81 0.93 1.86 -7.27
N CYS A 82 0.34 0.94 -8.06
CA CYS A 82 0.77 -0.47 -8.09
C CYS A 82 2.24 -0.64 -8.50
N LYS A 83 2.66 0.02 -9.58
CA LYS A 83 4.06 -0.06 -10.04
C LYS A 83 5.05 0.48 -9.01
N GLU A 84 4.68 1.51 -8.27
CA GLU A 84 5.55 2.06 -7.22
C GLU A 84 5.65 1.14 -6.01
N ILE A 85 4.55 0.54 -5.54
CA ILE A 85 4.63 -0.33 -4.35
C ILE A 85 5.46 -1.58 -4.65
N MET A 86 5.35 -2.14 -5.85
CA MET A 86 6.17 -3.28 -6.29
C MET A 86 7.66 -2.93 -6.27
N GLU A 87 8.01 -1.77 -6.84
CA GLU A 87 9.38 -1.27 -6.89
C GLU A 87 9.91 -0.96 -5.48
N ALA A 88 9.11 -0.33 -4.63
CA ALA A 88 9.46 -0.01 -3.25
C ALA A 88 9.68 -1.25 -2.38
N CYS A 89 8.79 -2.25 -2.49
CA CYS A 89 8.91 -3.50 -1.75
C CYS A 89 10.15 -4.30 -2.18
N LYS A 90 10.44 -4.30 -3.50
CA LYS A 90 11.68 -4.88 -4.03
C LYS A 90 12.92 -4.20 -3.46
N ILE A 91 12.93 -2.87 -3.37
CA ILE A 91 14.05 -2.11 -2.78
C ILE A 91 14.25 -2.48 -1.32
N ILE A 92 13.19 -2.49 -0.51
CA ILE A 92 13.32 -2.66 0.94
C ILE A 92 13.36 -4.13 1.41
N GLY A 93 13.14 -5.08 0.49
CA GLY A 93 13.28 -6.51 0.74
C GLY A 93 12.07 -7.17 1.41
N ILE A 94 10.85 -6.75 1.06
CA ILE A 94 9.59 -7.41 1.44
C ILE A 94 8.78 -7.79 0.20
N ALA A 95 7.84 -8.73 0.32
CA ALA A 95 6.95 -9.07 -0.79
C ALA A 95 5.88 -7.98 -0.99
N SER A 96 5.31 -7.92 -2.20
CA SER A 96 4.19 -7.04 -2.50
C SER A 96 3.03 -7.82 -3.12
N THR A 97 1.82 -7.36 -2.86
CA THR A 97 0.64 -7.70 -3.68
C THR A 97 0.04 -6.43 -4.26
N VAL A 98 -0.68 -6.56 -5.38
CA VAL A 98 -1.33 -5.42 -6.03
C VAL A 98 -2.79 -5.74 -6.32
N GLY A 99 -3.62 -4.72 -6.14
CA GLY A 99 -5.06 -4.77 -6.27
C GLY A 99 -5.66 -3.37 -6.20
N PHE A 100 -6.98 -3.32 -6.28
CA PHE A 100 -7.76 -2.11 -6.08
C PHE A 100 -9.13 -2.47 -5.48
N GLU A 101 -9.70 -1.54 -4.74
CA GLU A 101 -11.01 -1.70 -4.15
C GLU A 101 -12.04 -0.95 -4.99
N LEU A 102 -12.93 -1.71 -5.64
CA LEU A 102 -13.93 -1.18 -6.54
C LEU A 102 -15.24 -0.93 -5.77
N ARG A 103 -15.82 0.26 -5.96
CA ARG A 103 -17.19 0.52 -5.50
C ARG A 103 -18.19 -0.08 -6.48
N VAL A 104 -19.01 -1.03 -6.00
CA VAL A 104 -19.99 -1.76 -6.82
C VAL A 104 -21.41 -1.48 -6.33
N ASN A 105 -22.33 -1.23 -7.28
CA ASN A 105 -23.76 -1.13 -7.03
C ASN A 105 -24.42 -2.52 -7.21
N PHE A 106 -25.24 -2.91 -6.24
CA PHE A 106 -25.91 -4.20 -6.12
C PHE A 106 -27.42 -4.12 -6.35
N SER A 107 -27.94 -3.05 -6.93
CA SER A 107 -29.35 -3.00 -7.36
C SER A 107 -29.64 -4.10 -8.39
N GLY A 108 -30.80 -4.73 -8.29
CA GLY A 108 -31.18 -5.88 -9.11
C GLY A 108 -30.59 -7.23 -8.65
N THR A 109 -29.88 -7.29 -7.53
CA THR A 109 -29.32 -8.54 -6.97
C THR A 109 -30.11 -9.04 -5.77
N ILE A 110 -29.84 -10.28 -5.31
CA ILE A 110 -30.48 -10.87 -4.12
C ILE A 110 -30.22 -10.11 -2.81
N VAL A 111 -29.20 -9.23 -2.80
CA VAL A 111 -28.83 -8.39 -1.66
C VAL A 111 -29.31 -6.95 -1.80
N GLU A 112 -30.15 -6.65 -2.80
CA GLU A 112 -30.75 -5.32 -2.95
C GLU A 112 -31.53 -4.89 -1.68
N GLY A 113 -31.49 -3.59 -1.40
CA GLY A 113 -32.05 -2.94 -0.22
C GLY A 113 -31.19 -3.06 1.04
N ARG A 114 -30.13 -3.87 1.03
CA ARG A 114 -29.28 -4.13 2.20
C ARG A 114 -28.13 -3.12 2.32
N LYS A 115 -27.68 -2.92 3.56
CA LYS A 115 -26.42 -2.24 3.87
C LYS A 115 -25.32 -3.31 3.86
N LEU A 116 -24.29 -3.11 3.03
CA LEU A 116 -23.15 -4.02 2.90
C LEU A 116 -21.97 -3.46 3.71
N ASN A 117 -20.74 -3.62 3.21
CA ASN A 117 -19.53 -3.04 3.82
C ASN A 117 -19.35 -1.54 3.52
N ASN A 118 -20.19 -0.92 2.70
CA ASN A 118 -20.27 0.54 2.61
C ASN A 118 -21.12 1.08 3.79
N PRO A 119 -20.54 1.88 4.70
CA PRO A 119 -21.27 2.40 5.85
C PRO A 119 -22.26 3.52 5.51
N ASP A 120 -22.13 4.16 4.35
CA ASP A 120 -22.84 5.39 4.00
C ASP A 120 -24.08 5.14 3.13
N SER A 121 -24.12 4.03 2.40
CA SER A 121 -25.16 3.77 1.39
C SER A 121 -25.64 2.33 1.36
N LYS A 122 -26.96 2.14 1.25
CA LYS A 122 -27.55 0.85 0.86
C LYS A 122 -27.18 0.52 -0.59
N ASN A 123 -27.26 -0.76 -0.95
CA ASN A 123 -26.98 -1.29 -2.29
C ASN A 123 -25.54 -1.08 -2.77
N THR A 124 -24.65 -0.47 -1.99
CA THR A 124 -23.27 -0.23 -2.39
C THR A 124 -22.36 -1.10 -1.55
N GLY A 125 -21.41 -1.77 -2.20
CA GLY A 125 -20.37 -2.54 -1.54
C GLY A 125 -19.01 -2.20 -2.13
N TYR A 126 -17.97 -2.35 -1.33
CA TYR A 126 -16.58 -2.29 -1.76
C TYR A 126 -16.09 -3.71 -2.03
N ILE A 127 -15.51 -3.95 -3.20
CA ILE A 127 -15.02 -5.26 -3.63
C ILE A 127 -13.53 -5.16 -3.87
N ALA A 128 -12.75 -5.88 -3.08
CA ALA A 128 -11.31 -6.02 -3.29
C ALA A 128 -11.04 -6.91 -4.51
N ILE A 129 -10.25 -6.40 -5.45
CA ILE A 129 -9.81 -7.12 -6.64
C ILE A 129 -8.29 -7.23 -6.55
N HIS A 130 -7.81 -8.46 -6.34
CA HIS A 130 -6.38 -8.77 -6.22
C HIS A 130 -5.83 -9.40 -7.50
N GLY A 131 -4.50 -9.42 -7.62
CA GLY A 131 -3.81 -10.23 -8.62
C GLY A 131 -3.82 -9.60 -10.01
N ILE A 132 -3.76 -8.27 -10.07
CA ILE A 132 -3.61 -7.56 -11.34
C ILE A 132 -2.28 -7.97 -11.98
N PRO A 133 -2.29 -8.48 -13.22
CA PRO A 133 -1.05 -8.84 -13.91
C PRO A 133 -0.21 -7.60 -14.24
N GLU A 134 1.10 -7.82 -14.42
CA GLU A 134 2.05 -6.78 -14.85
C GLU A 134 1.96 -6.46 -16.34
#